data_AF-W5P822-F1
#
_entry.id   AF-W5P822-F1
#
_cell.length_a   1.000
_cell.length_b   1.000
_cell.length_c   1.000
_cell.angle_alpha   90.00
_cell.angle_beta   90.00
_cell.angle_gamma   90.00
#
_symmetry.space_group_name_H-M   'P 1'
#
loop_
_entity.id
_entity.type
_entity.pdbx_description
1 polymer ?
#
loop_
_entity_poly.entity_id
_entity_poly.type
_entity_poly.pdbx_seq_one_letter_code
_entity_poly.pdbx_strand_id
1 'polypeptide(L)'
;MSQSGSMSCCPGAANGSLGRSDGVPKMSAKDLFEQRKKYSNSNVVMNETSQYHVQHLATFIMDKSEAITSVEDAIRKLVQLSSKEKIWTQEMLLQVDGQSLRLLDMESQEELENFPLPSVRHSQTVLNQLRYPSVLLLVCQDSDQSKPDVHFFHCDEVEVRRAAVG
;
A
#
# COMPACT_ATOMS: atom_id res chain seq x y z
N MET A 1 -28.16 57.36 38.61
CA MET A 1 -28.48 56.15 39.41
C MET A 1 -27.16 55.38 39.50
N SER A 2 -26.31 55.65 40.49
CA SER A 2 -26.36 55.15 41.88
C SER A 2 -26.21 53.61 41.85
N GLN A 3 -25.24 52.93 42.46
CA GLN A 3 -24.32 53.17 43.59
C GLN A 3 -23.08 52.25 43.40
N SER A 4 -21.85 52.70 43.68
CA SER A 4 -21.09 52.60 44.95
C SER A 4 -20.71 51.19 45.42
N GLY A 5 -19.42 51.01 45.71
CA GLY A 5 -18.86 49.86 46.42
C GLY A 5 -17.32 49.83 46.39
N SER A 6 -16.68 50.75 47.12
CA SER A 6 -15.23 50.81 47.37
C SER A 6 -14.80 49.96 48.58
N MET A 7 -13.48 49.83 48.77
CA MET A 7 -12.65 49.71 50.01
C MET A 7 -11.66 48.52 49.89
N SER A 8 -10.37 48.75 49.60
CA SER A 8 -9.23 48.96 50.55
C SER A 8 -8.65 47.63 51.12
N CYS A 9 -7.39 47.38 51.47
CA CYS A 9 -6.06 48.03 51.37
C CYS A 9 -5.02 47.01 51.91
N CYS A 10 -3.94 46.73 51.13
CA CYS A 10 -2.52 46.40 51.49
C CYS A 10 -2.18 45.35 52.62
N PRO A 11 -0.88 45.10 52.93
CA PRO A 11 0.15 44.36 52.17
C PRO A 11 0.78 43.20 53.00
N GLY A 12 1.63 42.36 52.41
CA GLY A 12 2.38 41.35 53.19
C GLY A 12 3.51 40.69 52.43
N ALA A 13 4.71 41.28 52.50
CA ALA A 13 5.95 40.56 52.21
C ALA A 13 6.29 39.66 53.40
N ALA A 14 6.52 38.38 53.16
CA ALA A 14 7.20 37.50 54.10
C ALA A 14 8.25 36.69 53.34
N ASN A 15 9.49 36.88 53.76
CA ASN A 15 10.70 36.21 53.30
C ASN A 15 10.81 34.83 53.97
N GLY A 16 11.40 33.85 53.26
CA GLY A 16 12.05 32.68 53.87
C GLY A 16 11.29 31.34 53.79
N SER A 17 11.80 30.36 53.06
CA SER A 17 12.84 29.44 53.55
C SER A 17 12.99 28.21 52.64
N LEU A 18 14.15 27.59 52.76
CA LEU A 18 14.69 26.45 52.04
C LEU A 18 13.78 25.20 52.00
N GLY A 19 13.73 24.56 50.83
CA GLY A 19 13.24 23.20 50.67
C GLY A 19 13.76 22.60 49.37
N ARG A 20 14.96 22.00 49.43
CA ARG A 20 15.46 21.10 48.39
C ARG A 20 14.48 19.93 48.25
N SER A 21 14.04 19.64 47.03
CA SER A 21 13.72 18.27 46.64
C SER A 21 14.17 18.04 45.20
N ASP A 22 15.18 17.20 45.11
CA ASP A 22 15.54 16.28 44.04
C ASP A 22 15.33 16.77 42.61
N GLY A 23 16.46 17.21 42.05
CA GLY A 23 16.60 17.57 40.65
C GLY A 23 16.33 16.37 39.75
N VAL A 24 15.13 16.31 39.20
CA VAL A 24 14.97 15.85 37.83
C VAL A 24 15.73 16.88 36.98
N PRO A 25 16.78 16.50 36.22
CA PRO A 25 17.44 17.43 35.33
C PRO A 25 16.39 17.98 34.38
N LYS A 26 16.10 19.28 34.50
CA LYS A 26 15.23 19.97 33.55
C LYS A 26 16.00 19.98 32.24
N MET A 27 15.66 19.03 31.35
CA MET A 27 16.35 18.88 30.07
C MET A 27 16.42 20.24 29.38
N SER A 28 17.63 20.64 28.99
CA SER A 28 17.82 21.91 28.30
C SER A 28 17.01 21.90 27.00
N ALA A 29 16.53 23.06 26.55
CA ALA A 29 15.95 23.20 25.22
C ALA A 29 16.90 22.67 24.13
N LYS A 30 18.22 22.78 24.35
CA LYS A 30 19.26 22.21 23.48
C LYS A 30 19.27 20.68 23.52
N ASP A 31 19.17 20.07 24.70
CA ASP A 31 19.13 18.61 24.85
C ASP A 31 17.86 18.03 24.25
N LEU A 32 16.72 18.72 24.44
CA LEU A 32 15.44 18.35 23.84
C LEU A 32 15.49 18.45 22.31
N PHE A 33 16.17 19.45 21.76
CA PHE A 33 16.38 19.63 20.33
C PHE A 33 17.29 18.54 19.75
N GLU A 34 18.43 18.26 20.37
CA GLU A 34 19.35 17.21 19.94
C GLU A 34 18.75 15.81 20.08
N GLN A 35 17.97 15.57 21.14
CA GLN A 35 17.21 14.34 21.31
C GLN A 35 16.15 14.18 20.22
N ARG A 36 15.39 15.24 19.91
CA ARG A 36 14.42 15.22 18.80
C ARG A 36 15.09 15.01 17.45
N LYS A 37 16.29 15.55 17.23
CA LYS A 37 17.11 15.32 16.03
C LYS A 37 17.58 13.87 15.93
N LYS A 38 18.00 13.26 17.05
CA LYS A 38 18.35 11.84 17.11
C LYS A 38 17.17 10.92 16.78
N TYR A 39 15.97 11.19 17.30
CA TYR A 39 14.78 10.41 16.96
C TYR A 39 14.26 10.69 15.55
N SER A 40 14.43 11.92 15.03
CA SER A 40 14.06 12.27 13.65
C SER A 40 15.00 11.67 12.60
N ASN A 41 16.18 11.19 12.99
CA ASN A 41 17.12 10.51 12.11
C ASN A 41 16.90 8.98 12.05
N SER A 42 15.95 8.44 12.83
CA SER A 42 15.45 7.09 12.59
C SER A 42 14.45 7.14 11.44
N ASN A 43 14.95 7.34 10.22
CA ASN A 43 14.23 7.02 9.00
C ASN A 43 14.06 5.50 8.90
N VAL A 44 13.30 4.89 9.82
CA VAL A 44 12.61 3.65 9.49
C VAL A 44 11.43 4.10 8.65
N VAL A 45 11.70 4.40 7.38
CA VAL A 45 10.67 4.41 6.36
C VAL A 45 10.21 2.95 6.33
N MET A 46 9.14 2.65 7.05
CA MET A 46 8.43 1.40 6.82
C MET A 46 8.01 1.46 5.36
N ASN A 47 8.67 0.68 4.50
CA ASN A 47 8.18 0.47 3.15
C ASN A 47 6.80 -0.14 3.36
N GLU A 48 5.73 0.60 3.07
CA GLU A 48 4.37 0.10 3.23
C GLU A 48 4.18 -1.01 2.20
N THR A 49 4.48 -2.24 2.60
CA THR A 49 4.33 -3.43 1.79
C THR A 49 2.92 -3.97 2.00
N SER A 50 2.14 -3.98 0.93
CA SER A 50 0.84 -4.66 0.89
C SER A 50 1.02 -6.07 0.33
N GLN A 51 0.25 -7.03 0.82
CA GLN A 51 0.30 -8.41 0.33
C GLN A 51 -1.11 -8.95 0.21
N TYR A 52 -1.39 -9.63 -0.90
CA TYR A 52 -2.71 -10.14 -1.23
C TYR A 52 -2.61 -11.59 -1.67
N HIS A 53 -3.52 -12.43 -1.19
CA HIS A 53 -3.70 -13.75 -1.75
C HIS A 53 -4.37 -13.64 -3.12
N VAL A 54 -3.78 -14.28 -4.14
CA VAL A 54 -4.29 -14.25 -5.50
C VAL A 54 -4.19 -15.61 -6.18
N GLN A 55 -5.15 -15.90 -7.06
CA GLN A 55 -5.09 -16.98 -8.02
C GLN A 55 -4.59 -16.43 -9.35
N HIS A 56 -3.40 -16.84 -9.80
CA HIS A 56 -2.99 -16.60 -11.18
C HIS A 56 -3.85 -17.45 -12.12
N LEU A 57 -4.42 -16.82 -13.15
CA LEU A 57 -5.34 -17.46 -14.10
C LEU A 57 -4.65 -17.79 -15.43
N ALA A 58 -3.85 -16.86 -15.95
CA ALA A 58 -3.14 -16.99 -17.21
C ALA A 58 -2.13 -15.85 -17.40
N THR A 59 -1.10 -16.12 -18.21
CA THR A 59 -0.23 -15.10 -18.81
C THR A 59 -0.26 -15.26 -20.32
N PHE A 60 -0.38 -14.16 -21.06
CA PHE A 60 -0.29 -14.16 -22.51
C PHE A 60 0.69 -13.10 -23.02
N ILE A 61 1.56 -13.49 -23.94
CA ILE A 61 2.37 -12.54 -24.70
C ILE A 61 1.46 -11.77 -25.67
N MET A 62 1.58 -10.44 -25.69
CA MET A 62 0.93 -9.59 -26.69
C MET A 62 1.64 -9.69 -28.03
N ASP A 63 1.31 -10.73 -28.79
CA ASP A 63 1.87 -11.03 -30.09
C ASP A 63 0.81 -11.11 -31.19
N LYS A 64 1.14 -10.61 -32.37
CA LYS A 64 0.30 -10.73 -33.57
C LYS A 64 0.14 -12.20 -33.98
N SER A 65 1.16 -13.05 -33.79
CA SER A 65 1.05 -14.49 -34.08
C SER A 65 0.07 -15.21 -33.16
N GLU A 66 -0.11 -14.71 -31.94
CA GLU A 66 -1.07 -15.22 -30.95
C GLU A 66 -2.46 -14.58 -31.08
N ALA A 67 -2.64 -13.67 -32.04
CA ALA A 67 -3.82 -12.82 -32.22
C ALA A 67 -4.16 -11.99 -30.97
N ILE A 68 -3.16 -11.56 -30.21
CA ILE A 68 -3.31 -10.70 -29.03
C ILE A 68 -2.56 -9.40 -29.28
N THR A 69 -3.25 -8.39 -29.78
CA THR A 69 -2.63 -7.07 -30.05
C THR A 69 -3.16 -5.99 -29.12
N SER A 70 -4.19 -6.30 -28.33
CA SER A 70 -4.85 -5.43 -27.39
C SER A 70 -5.17 -6.15 -26.08
N VAL A 71 -5.46 -5.36 -25.04
CA VAL A 71 -5.96 -5.86 -23.76
C VAL A 71 -7.30 -6.60 -23.95
N GLU A 72 -8.16 -6.10 -24.84
CA GLU A 72 -9.45 -6.72 -25.16
C GLU A 72 -9.29 -8.10 -25.83
N ASP A 73 -8.26 -8.30 -26.67
CA ASP A 73 -7.94 -9.62 -27.22
C ASP A 73 -7.56 -10.61 -26.12
N ALA A 74 -6.71 -10.18 -25.19
CA ALA A 74 -6.28 -11.00 -24.06
C ALA A 74 -7.47 -11.41 -23.19
N ILE A 75 -8.40 -10.49 -22.90
CA ILE A 75 -9.64 -10.78 -22.17
C ILE A 75 -10.49 -11.79 -22.93
N ARG A 76 -10.70 -11.59 -24.24
CA ARG A 76 -11.45 -12.55 -25.06
C ARG A 76 -10.83 -13.94 -25.03
N LYS A 77 -9.50 -14.05 -25.12
CA LYS A 77 -8.79 -15.33 -25.03
C LYS A 77 -8.98 -15.98 -23.66
N LEU A 78 -8.89 -15.21 -22.57
CA LEU A 78 -9.16 -15.72 -21.22
C LEU A 78 -10.59 -16.26 -21.09
N VAL A 79 -11.59 -15.53 -21.59
CA VAL A 79 -13.00 -15.97 -21.59
C VAL A 79 -13.18 -17.27 -22.37
N GLN A 80 -12.54 -17.39 -23.54
CA GLN A 80 -12.58 -18.62 -24.34
C GLN A 80 -11.93 -19.82 -23.65
N LEU A 81 -10.86 -19.62 -22.88
CA LEU A 81 -10.25 -20.69 -22.08
C LEU A 81 -11.16 -21.08 -20.91
N SER A 82 -11.75 -20.09 -20.23
CA SER A 82 -12.67 -20.31 -19.12
C SER A 82 -13.89 -21.12 -19.54
N SER A 83 -14.52 -20.78 -20.67
CA SER A 83 -15.70 -21.49 -21.18
C SER A 83 -15.44 -22.93 -21.61
N LYS A 84 -14.15 -23.30 -21.77
CA LYS A 84 -13.70 -24.64 -22.13
C LYS A 84 -13.10 -25.38 -20.94
N GLU A 85 -13.15 -24.80 -19.75
CA GLU A 85 -12.54 -25.33 -18.53
C GLU A 85 -11.03 -25.58 -18.69
N LYS A 86 -10.35 -24.70 -19.42
CA LYS A 86 -8.91 -24.79 -19.71
C LYS A 86 -8.05 -23.80 -18.92
N ILE A 87 -8.61 -23.24 -17.85
CA ILE A 87 -7.86 -22.39 -16.92
C ILE A 87 -7.36 -23.28 -15.79
N TRP A 88 -6.04 -23.29 -15.58
CA TRP A 88 -5.38 -23.92 -14.45
C TRP A 88 -4.88 -22.80 -13.55
N THR A 89 -5.39 -22.76 -12.33
CA THR A 89 -5.06 -21.69 -11.38
C THR A 89 -3.87 -22.07 -10.52
N GLN A 90 -3.04 -21.09 -10.19
CA GLN A 90 -1.97 -21.23 -9.20
C GLN A 90 -2.18 -20.21 -8.08
N GLU A 91 -2.22 -20.68 -6.83
CA GLU A 91 -2.30 -19.83 -5.65
C GLU A 91 -0.94 -19.17 -5.40
N MET A 92 -0.95 -17.86 -5.18
CA MET A 92 0.25 -17.04 -5.00
C MET A 92 -0.02 -15.90 -4.00
N LEU A 93 1.06 -15.29 -3.52
CA LEU A 93 1.03 -14.02 -2.82
C LEU A 93 1.47 -12.92 -3.77
N LEU A 94 0.60 -11.95 -4.04
CA LEU A 94 0.96 -10.72 -4.72
C LEU A 94 1.39 -9.68 -3.68
N GLN A 95 2.68 -9.39 -3.64
CA GLN A 95 3.25 -8.36 -2.77
C GLN A 95 3.51 -7.08 -3.56
N VAL A 96 3.15 -5.94 -2.98
CA VAL A 96 3.29 -4.61 -3.59
C VAL A 96 4.01 -3.70 -2.61
N ASP A 97 5.07 -3.07 -3.07
CA ASP A 97 5.75 -2.03 -2.30
C ASP A 97 6.13 -0.83 -3.18
N GLY A 98 6.88 0.13 -2.62
CA GLY A 98 7.28 1.34 -3.35
C GLY A 98 8.23 1.12 -4.53
N GLN A 99 8.71 -0.10 -4.78
CA GLN A 99 9.69 -0.43 -5.81
C GLN A 99 9.17 -1.43 -6.84
N SER A 100 8.41 -2.44 -6.42
CA SER A 100 7.95 -3.49 -7.32
C SER A 100 6.65 -4.19 -6.91
N LEU A 101 6.08 -4.93 -7.87
CA LEU A 101 5.10 -5.98 -7.65
C LEU A 101 5.85 -7.32 -7.67
N ARG A 102 5.67 -8.17 -6.67
CA ARG A 102 6.27 -9.49 -6.61
C ARG A 102 5.23 -10.58 -6.47
N LEU A 103 5.44 -11.68 -7.16
CA LEU A 103 4.72 -12.93 -6.96
C LEU A 103 5.59 -13.81 -6.08
N LEU A 104 5.06 -14.23 -4.95
CA LEU A 104 5.73 -15.16 -4.05
C LEU A 104 4.93 -16.47 -3.97
N ASP A 105 5.65 -17.57 -3.80
CA ASP A 105 5.06 -18.84 -3.44
C ASP A 105 4.38 -18.74 -2.06
N MET A 106 3.20 -19.34 -1.93
CA MET A 106 2.35 -19.16 -0.75
C MET A 106 2.93 -19.81 0.51
N GLU A 107 3.64 -20.93 0.38
CA GLU A 107 4.16 -21.70 1.53
C GLU A 107 5.59 -21.30 1.87
N SER A 108 6.47 -21.24 0.86
CA SER A 108 7.90 -20.98 1.04
C SER A 108 8.26 -19.51 1.09
N GLN A 109 7.37 -18.63 0.59
CA GLN A 109 7.66 -17.22 0.32
C GLN A 109 8.83 -17.00 -0.65
N GLU A 110 9.19 -18.01 -1.44
CA GLU A 110 10.16 -17.86 -2.52
C GLU A 110 9.63 -16.90 -3.59
N GLU A 111 10.49 -16.02 -4.10
CA GLU A 111 10.15 -15.11 -5.19
C GLU A 111 10.00 -15.90 -6.50
N LEU A 112 8.78 -15.90 -7.03
CA LEU A 112 8.45 -16.52 -8.32
C LEU A 112 8.69 -15.55 -9.47
N GLU A 113 8.30 -14.29 -9.27
CA GLU A 113 8.42 -13.24 -10.28
C GLU A 113 8.49 -11.85 -9.63
N ASN A 114 9.23 -10.93 -10.24
CA ASN A 114 9.39 -9.56 -9.75
C ASN A 114 9.25 -8.58 -10.91
N PHE A 115 8.21 -7.75 -10.85
CA PHE A 115 7.94 -6.69 -11.81
C PHE A 115 8.29 -5.34 -11.18
N PRO A 116 9.44 -4.74 -11.52
CA PRO A 116 9.72 -3.36 -11.15
C PRO A 116 8.56 -2.46 -11.58
N LEU A 117 8.14 -1.50 -10.75
CA LEU A 117 7.01 -0.63 -11.10
C LEU A 117 7.11 0.03 -12.49
N PRO A 118 8.31 0.41 -12.99
CA PRO A 118 8.45 0.93 -14.36
C PRO A 118 8.11 -0.05 -15.50
N SER A 119 8.15 -1.37 -15.26
CA SER A 119 7.78 -2.37 -16.26
C SER A 119 6.28 -2.61 -16.34
N VAL A 120 5.52 -2.22 -15.32
CA VAL A 120 4.04 -2.28 -15.33
C VAL A 120 3.50 -1.14 -16.20
N ARG A 121 3.07 -1.48 -17.41
CA ARG A 121 2.58 -0.53 -18.43
C ARG A 121 1.11 -0.17 -18.25
N HIS A 122 0.31 -1.12 -17.78
CA HIS A 122 -1.13 -0.95 -17.60
C HIS A 122 -1.64 -1.85 -16.48
N SER A 123 -2.65 -1.38 -15.76
CA SER A 123 -3.35 -2.15 -14.75
C SER A 123 -4.84 -1.84 -14.83
N GLN A 124 -5.67 -2.88 -14.79
CA GLN A 124 -7.12 -2.70 -14.74
C GLN A 124 -7.82 -3.85 -14.01
N THR A 125 -9.01 -3.58 -13.54
CA THR A 125 -9.93 -4.60 -13.02
C THR A 125 -11.00 -4.91 -14.05
N VAL A 126 -11.11 -6.19 -14.43
CA VAL A 126 -12.15 -6.72 -15.31
C VAL A 126 -13.24 -7.34 -14.44
N LEU A 127 -14.44 -6.76 -14.49
CA LEU A 127 -15.59 -7.21 -13.68
C LEU A 127 -16.55 -8.03 -14.52
N ASN A 128 -17.15 -9.06 -13.90
CA ASN A 128 -18.29 -9.80 -14.44
C ASN A 128 -18.09 -10.43 -15.84
N GLN A 129 -16.85 -10.72 -16.25
CA GLN A 129 -16.57 -11.34 -17.56
C GLN A 129 -16.36 -12.86 -17.49
N LEU A 130 -16.38 -13.45 -16.29
CA LEU A 130 -16.04 -14.85 -16.04
C LEU A 130 -16.85 -15.39 -14.86
N ARG A 131 -16.62 -16.65 -14.51
CA ARG A 131 -16.97 -17.22 -13.19
C ARG A 131 -16.29 -16.51 -12.00
N TYR A 132 -15.34 -15.63 -12.27
CA TYR A 132 -14.66 -14.78 -11.29
C TYR A 132 -15.33 -13.40 -11.23
N PRO A 133 -15.76 -12.93 -10.04
CA PRO A 133 -16.45 -11.64 -9.90
C PRO A 133 -15.56 -10.43 -10.27
N SER A 134 -14.25 -10.55 -10.00
CA SER A 134 -13.24 -9.53 -10.26
C SER A 134 -11.93 -10.17 -10.66
N VAL A 135 -11.32 -9.69 -11.74
CA VAL A 135 -10.00 -10.13 -12.22
C VAL A 135 -9.12 -8.90 -12.38
N LEU A 136 -7.98 -8.89 -11.69
CA LEU A 136 -6.89 -7.94 -11.92
C LEU A 136 -6.14 -8.36 -13.19
N LEU A 137 -5.90 -7.39 -14.07
CA LEU A 137 -5.10 -7.54 -15.27
C LEU A 137 -3.92 -6.58 -15.18
N LEU A 138 -2.72 -7.12 -15.36
CA LEU A 138 -1.49 -6.34 -15.46
C LEU A 138 -0.87 -6.55 -16.84
N VAL A 139 -0.46 -5.45 -17.48
CA VAL A 139 0.40 -5.51 -18.66
C VAL A 139 1.80 -5.14 -18.22
N CYS A 140 2.72 -6.09 -18.31
CA CYS A 140 4.12 -5.93 -17.91
C CYS A 140 5.01 -6.02 -19.15
N GLN A 141 6.07 -5.20 -19.19
CA GLN A 141 7.11 -5.31 -20.19
C GLN A 141 8.44 -4.83 -19.62
N ASP A 142 9.32 -5.78 -19.34
CA ASP A 142 10.68 -5.48 -18.92
C ASP A 142 11.52 -4.93 -20.07
N SER A 143 12.64 -4.29 -19.73
CA SER A 143 13.49 -3.59 -20.72
C SER A 143 14.14 -4.53 -21.74
N ASP A 144 14.30 -5.80 -21.38
CA ASP A 144 14.87 -6.87 -22.21
C ASP A 144 13.79 -7.62 -23.02
N GLN A 145 12.50 -7.41 -22.71
CA GLN A 145 11.40 -8.02 -23.44
C GLN A 145 11.01 -7.22 -24.69
N SER A 146 10.95 -7.90 -25.84
CA SER A 146 10.50 -7.29 -27.10
C SER A 146 8.98 -7.05 -27.15
N LYS A 147 8.21 -7.79 -26.35
CA LYS A 147 6.74 -7.76 -26.34
C LYS A 147 6.25 -7.76 -24.88
N PRO A 148 5.13 -7.08 -24.59
CA PRO A 148 4.52 -7.14 -23.27
C PRO A 148 3.84 -8.48 -23.02
N ASP A 149 3.76 -8.84 -21.74
CA ASP A 149 2.92 -9.91 -21.22
C ASP A 149 1.67 -9.34 -20.54
N VAL A 150 0.56 -10.05 -20.65
CA VAL A 150 -0.70 -9.77 -19.94
C VAL A 150 -0.93 -10.86 -18.93
N HIS A 151 -0.89 -10.50 -17.65
CA HIS A 151 -1.10 -11.39 -16.52
C HIS A 151 -2.50 -11.18 -15.96
N PHE A 152 -3.19 -12.27 -15.63
CA PHE A 152 -4.53 -12.24 -15.05
C PHE A 152 -4.53 -12.90 -13.68
N PHE A 153 -5.07 -12.19 -12.70
CA PHE A 153 -5.18 -12.65 -11.31
C PHE A 153 -6.60 -12.49 -10.81
N HIS A 154 -7.10 -13.50 -10.11
CA HIS A 154 -8.29 -13.37 -9.27
C HIS A 154 -7.87 -13.15 -7.82
N CYS A 155 -8.57 -12.27 -7.11
CA CYS A 155 -8.35 -12.03 -5.68
C CYS A 155 -9.69 -12.16 -4.95
N ASP A 156 -9.74 -13.07 -3.97
CA ASP A 156 -10.93 -13.32 -3.16
C ASP A 156 -11.18 -12.22 -2.11
N GLU A 157 -10.13 -11.51 -1.68
CA GLU A 157 -10.17 -10.66 -0.48
C GLU A 157 -10.63 -9.21 -0.73
N VAL A 158 -10.95 -8.83 -1.97
CA VAL A 158 -11.49 -7.49 -2.26
C VAL A 158 -13.00 -7.56 -2.47
N GLU A 159 -13.74 -7.66 -1.37
CA GLU A 159 -15.12 -7.16 -1.37
C GLU A 159 -15.06 -5.68 -1.75
N VAL A 160 -15.47 -5.35 -2.98
CA VAL A 160 -15.66 -3.98 -3.41
C VAL A 160 -16.74 -3.37 -2.54
N ARG A 161 -16.37 -2.77 -1.41
CA ARG A 161 -17.20 -1.77 -0.76
C ARG A 161 -17.31 -0.64 -1.75
N ARG A 162 -18.40 -0.61 -2.50
CA ARG A 162 -18.92 0.61 -3.10
C ARG A 162 -18.98 1.63 -1.97
N ALA A 163 -18.01 2.55 -1.92
CA ALA A 163 -18.24 3.83 -1.29
C ALA A 163 -19.33 4.49 -2.13
N ALA A 164 -20.58 4.36 -1.68
CA ALA A 164 -21.64 5.23 -2.11
C ALA A 164 -21.22 6.64 -1.68
N VAL A 165 -20.74 7.44 -2.64
CA VAL A 165 -20.67 8.88 -2.46
C VAL A 165 -22.09 9.38 -2.69
N GLY A 166 -22.72 9.79 -1.60
CA GLY A 166 -24.01 10.48 -1.59
C GLY A 166 -23.91 11.93 -2.04
#